data_AF-A0A7W7EIG5-F1
#
_entry.id   AF-A0A7W7EIG5-F1
#
_cell.length_a   1.000
_cell.length_b   1.000
_cell.length_c   1.000
_cell.angle_alpha   90.00
_cell.angle_beta   90.00
_cell.angle_gamma   90.00
#
_symmetry.space_group_name_H-M   'P 1'
#
loop_
_entity.id
_entity.type
_entity.pdbx_description
1 polymer ?
#
loop_
_entity_poly.entity_id
_entity_poly.type
_entity_poly.pdbx_seq_one_letter_code
_entity_poly.pdbx_strand_id
1 'polypeptide(L)'
;MNAQAVSAAAILQEDAMANHTRRYDVRQEMNFSWTVFDVFTGLPARPSTWKLESLPEKEARVFCAILNEKDAALRNIRDRK
;
A
#
# COMPACT_ATOMS: atom_id res chain seq x y z
N MET A 1 33.27 29.21 4.18
CA MET A 1 32.13 29.69 3.38
C MET A 1 32.49 29.31 1.95
N ASN A 2 31.87 28.35 1.27
CA ASN A 2 30.45 28.27 0.92
C ASN A 2 30.07 26.81 0.60
N ALA A 3 28.90 26.39 1.07
CA ALA A 3 28.35 25.06 0.88
C ALA A 3 28.10 24.76 -0.60
N GLN A 4 28.67 23.66 -1.08
CA GLN A 4 28.38 23.11 -2.39
C GLN A 4 26.96 22.51 -2.33
N ALA A 5 25.99 23.30 -2.78
CA ALA A 5 24.62 22.88 -2.99
C ALA A 5 24.62 21.78 -4.06
N VAL A 6 24.66 20.53 -3.62
CA VAL A 6 24.36 19.38 -4.47
C VAL A 6 22.88 19.49 -4.85
N SER A 7 22.66 19.76 -6.13
CA SER A 7 21.38 19.97 -6.78
C SER A 7 20.35 18.91 -6.40
N ALA A 8 19.18 19.38 -5.95
CA ALA A 8 17.98 18.59 -5.63
C ALA A 8 17.37 17.82 -6.83
N ALA A 9 18.06 17.73 -7.96
CA ALA A 9 17.60 17.04 -9.16
C ALA A 9 17.79 15.51 -9.09
N ALA A 10 18.59 14.99 -8.15
CA ALA A 10 18.75 13.54 -7.94
C ALA A 10 17.61 12.91 -7.12
N ILE A 11 16.74 13.70 -6.49
CA ILE A 11 15.63 13.23 -5.65
C ILE A 11 14.30 13.32 -6.42
N LEU A 12 14.27 13.10 -7.73
CA LEU A 12 13.01 13.11 -8.49
C LEU A 12 12.95 12.08 -9.63
N GLN A 13 13.85 11.08 -9.63
CA GLN A 13 13.92 10.05 -10.69
C GLN A 13 13.36 8.68 -10.26
N GLU A 14 12.54 8.61 -9.19
CA GLU A 14 11.75 7.40 -8.88
C GLU A 14 10.23 7.65 -8.98
N ASP A 15 9.83 8.82 -9.48
CA ASP A 15 8.43 9.22 -9.73
C ASP A 15 7.87 8.67 -11.07
N ALA A 16 8.61 7.77 -11.73
CA ALA A 16 8.30 7.26 -13.08
C ALA A 16 8.00 5.75 -13.13
N MET A 17 7.50 5.17 -12.05
CA MET A 17 6.74 3.90 -12.08
C MET A 17 5.29 4.16 -11.68
N ALA A 18 4.69 5.17 -12.32
CA ALA A 18 3.25 5.36 -12.34
C ALA A 18 2.57 4.19 -13.04
N ASN A 19 2.33 3.09 -12.32
CA ASN A 19 1.29 2.13 -12.71
C ASN A 19 0.79 1.33 -11.50
N HIS A 20 -0.26 1.85 -10.84
CA HIS A 20 -1.03 1.15 -9.81
C HIS A 20 -0.22 0.53 -8.66
N THR A 21 0.38 1.37 -7.82
CA THR A 21 0.93 0.93 -6.53
C THR A 21 -0.23 0.45 -5.65
N ARG A 22 -0.47 -0.87 -5.64
CA ARG A 22 -1.39 -1.53 -4.70
C ARG A 22 -0.99 -1.13 -3.29
N ARG A 23 -1.85 -0.39 -2.60
CA ARG A 23 -1.62 0.12 -1.26
C ARG A 23 -1.62 -0.98 -0.21
N TYR A 24 -2.30 -2.08 -0.51
CA TYR A 24 -2.45 -3.22 0.38
C TYR A 24 -1.81 -4.45 -0.26
N ASP A 25 -1.14 -5.23 0.58
CA ASP A 25 -0.55 -6.52 0.19
C ASP A 25 -0.77 -7.56 1.29
N VAL A 26 -0.47 -8.83 0.98
CA VAL A 26 -0.64 -9.97 1.90
C VAL A 26 0.72 -10.53 2.31
N ARG A 27 0.89 -10.82 3.60
CA ARG A 27 2.06 -11.51 4.13
C ARG A 27 1.63 -12.80 4.81
N GLN A 28 2.37 -13.86 4.57
CA GLN A 28 2.24 -15.10 5.33
C GLN A 28 3.03 -14.99 6.64
N GLU A 29 2.36 -15.28 7.75
CA GLU A 29 2.94 -15.35 9.09
C GLU A 29 3.46 -16.77 9.38
N MET A 30 4.29 -16.94 10.42
CA MET A 30 4.86 -18.24 10.82
C MET A 30 3.80 -19.29 11.17
N ASN A 31 2.59 -18.88 11.52
CA ASN A 31 1.47 -19.76 11.82
C ASN A 31 0.68 -20.21 10.57
N PHE A 32 1.27 -20.08 9.37
CA PHE A 32 0.65 -20.31 8.06
C PHE A 32 -0.58 -19.44 7.76
N SER A 33 -0.88 -18.46 8.61
CA SER A 33 -1.99 -17.55 8.40
C SER A 33 -1.52 -16.35 7.59
N TRP A 34 -2.47 -15.69 6.93
CA TRP A 34 -2.21 -14.55 6.07
C TRP A 34 -2.75 -13.28 6.69
N THR A 35 -1.93 -12.23 6.65
CA THR A 35 -2.28 -10.91 7.16
C THR A 35 -2.27 -9.92 6.01
N VAL A 36 -3.35 -9.16 5.86
CA VAL A 36 -3.42 -8.05 4.91
C VAL A 36 -2.85 -6.82 5.60
N PHE A 37 -1.82 -6.21 5.02
CA PHE A 37 -1.18 -5.03 5.58
C PHE A 37 -1.12 -3.91 4.53
N ASP A 38 -1.08 -2.69 5.01
CA ASP A 38 -0.87 -1.51 4.18
C ASP A 38 0.64 -1.35 3.94
N VAL A 39 1.06 -1.30 2.68
CA VAL A 39 2.47 -1.27 2.25
C VAL A 39 3.16 0.03 2.67
N PHE A 40 2.42 1.13 2.79
CA PHE A 40 2.98 2.44 3.14
C PHE A 40 3.21 2.59 4.63
N THR A 41 2.32 2.02 5.45
CA THR A 41 2.36 2.14 6.91
C THR A 41 2.96 0.92 7.59
N GLY A 42 3.01 -0.23 6.90
CA GLY A 42 3.41 -1.52 7.46
C GLY A 42 2.42 -2.07 8.50
N LEU A 43 1.25 -1.43 8.66
CA LEU A 43 0.26 -1.79 9.67
C LEU A 43 -0.78 -2.75 9.09
N PRO A 44 -1.35 -3.65 9.92
CA PRO A 44 -2.47 -4.49 9.50
C PRO A 44 -3.62 -3.64 9.00
N ALA A 45 -4.17 -4.00 7.85
CA ALA A 45 -5.31 -3.31 7.26
C ALA A 45 -6.53 -3.45 8.19
N ARG A 46 -7.19 -2.32 8.44
CA ARG A 46 -8.42 -2.24 9.25
C ARG A 46 -9.56 -1.63 8.44
N PRO A 47 -10.15 -2.36 7.48
CA PRO A 47 -11.32 -1.89 6.75
C PRO A 47 -12.56 -1.71 7.63
N SER A 48 -12.60 -2.35 8.80
CA SER A 48 -13.73 -2.34 9.74
C SER A 48 -13.21 -2.33 11.18
N THR A 49 -14.01 -2.80 12.15
CA THR A 49 -13.62 -2.91 13.57
C THR A 49 -12.63 -4.03 13.88
N TRP A 50 -12.37 -4.94 12.92
CA TRP A 50 -11.49 -6.08 13.09
C TRP A 50 -10.23 -5.92 12.25
N LYS A 51 -9.09 -6.33 12.79
CA LYS A 51 -7.81 -6.39 12.06
C LYS A 51 -7.87 -7.58 11.10
N LEU A 52 -7.43 -7.39 9.86
CA LEU A 52 -7.28 -8.48 8.89
C LEU A 52 -5.99 -9.27 9.15
N GLU A 53 -5.91 -9.86 10.34
CA GLU A 53 -4.82 -10.71 10.79
C GLU A 53 -5.29 -12.17 10.88
N SER A 54 -4.36 -13.09 10.65
CA SER A 54 -4.60 -14.52 10.80
C SER A 54 -5.70 -15.14 9.91
N LEU A 55 -5.83 -14.65 8.67
CA LEU A 55 -6.83 -15.11 7.69
C LEU A 55 -6.32 -16.31 6.87
N PRO A 56 -7.22 -17.14 6.32
CA PRO A 56 -6.83 -18.09 5.30
C PRO A 56 -6.41 -17.35 4.01
N GLU A 57 -5.51 -17.96 3.22
CA GLU A 57 -4.93 -17.35 2.01
C GLU A 57 -6.00 -16.76 1.07
N LYS A 58 -7.04 -17.55 0.82
CA LYS A 58 -8.13 -17.17 -0.09
C LYS A 58 -8.83 -15.90 0.36
N GLU A 59 -9.09 -15.77 1.66
CA GLU A 59 -9.73 -14.57 2.21
C GLU A 59 -8.78 -13.38 2.18
N ALA A 60 -7.51 -13.56 2.57
CA ALA A 60 -6.52 -12.48 2.53
C ALA A 60 -6.36 -11.91 1.12
N ARG A 61 -6.31 -12.76 0.08
CA ARG A 61 -6.25 -12.32 -1.32
C ARG A 61 -7.50 -11.54 -1.74
N VAL A 62 -8.68 -12.01 -1.35
CA VAL A 62 -9.96 -11.32 -1.64
C VAL A 62 -10.00 -9.96 -0.95
N PHE A 63 -9.65 -9.88 0.34
CA PHE A 63 -9.62 -8.61 1.07
C PHE A 63 -8.57 -7.63 0.50
N CYS A 64 -7.40 -8.13 0.13
CA CYS A 64 -6.37 -7.34 -0.53
C CYS A 64 -6.86 -6.75 -1.86
N ALA A 65 -7.54 -7.55 -2.68
CA ALA A 65 -8.13 -7.07 -3.94
C ALA A 65 -9.19 -5.98 -3.70
N ILE A 66 -10.13 -6.21 -2.79
CA ILE A 66 -11.20 -5.25 -2.45
C ILE A 66 -10.62 -3.94 -1.93
N LEU A 67 -9.62 -4.01 -1.04
CA LEU A 67 -9.00 -2.83 -0.46
C LEU A 67 -8.24 -2.01 -1.51
N ASN A 68 -7.51 -2.67 -2.40
CA ASN A 68 -6.83 -2.02 -3.52
C ASN A 68 -7.82 -1.40 -4.52
N GLU A 69 -8.94 -2.07 -4.79
CA GLU A 69 -10.00 -1.53 -5.67
C GLU A 69 -10.70 -0.32 -5.04
N LYS A 70 -10.99 -0.36 -3.74
CA LYS A 70 -11.51 0.80 -3.00
C LYS A 70 -10.53 1.97 -2.99
N ASP A 71 -9.23 1.71 -2.81
CA ASP A 71 -8.19 2.74 -2.88
C ASP A 71 -8.11 3.35 -4.30
N ALA A 72 -8.15 2.52 -5.34
CA ALA A 72 -8.16 2.97 -6.73
C ALA A 72 -9.40 3.83 -7.07
N ALA A 73 -10.58 3.45 -6.57
CA ALA A 73 -11.80 4.23 -6.72
C ALA A 73 -11.71 5.60 -6.00
N LEU A 74 -11.15 5.64 -4.78
CA LEU A 74 -10.94 6.88 -4.04
C LEU A 74 -9.93 7.81 -4.72
N ARG A 75 -8.86 7.26 -5.32
CA ARG A 75 -7.89 8.06 -6.08
C ARG A 75 -8.51 8.70 -7.32
N ASN A 76 -9.33 7.94 -8.07
CA ASN A 76 -10.06 8.47 -9.23
C ASN A 76 -11.05 9.59 -8.87
N ILE A 77 -11.60 9.61 -7.66
CA ILE A 77 -12.48 10.69 -7.20
C ILE A 77 -11.69 11.95 -6.85
N ARG A 78 -10.49 11.81 -6.26
CA ARG A 78 -9.63 12.94 -5.88
C ARG A 78 -9.02 13.68 -7.06
N ASP A 79 -8.71 12.97 -8.14
CA ASP A 79 -8.11 13.57 -9.35
C ASP A 79 -9.11 14.39 -10.18
N ARG A 80 -10.42 14.24 -9.90
CA ARG A 80 -11.51 14.83 -10.68
C ARG A 80 -12.05 16.15 -10.14
N LYS A 81 -11.41 16.74 -9.13
CA LYS A 81 -11.87 17.94 -8.42
C LYS A 81 -10.82 19.05 -8.49
#